data_AF-A0A5B0WBY5-F1
#
_entry.id   AF-A0A5B0WBY5-F1
#
_cell.length_a   1.000
_cell.length_b   1.000
_cell.length_c   1.000
_cell.angle_alpha   90.00
_cell.angle_beta   90.00
_cell.angle_gamma   90.00
#
_symmetry.space_group_name_H-M   'P 1'
#
loop_
_entity.id
_entity.type
_entity.pdbx_description
1 polymer ?
#
loop_
_entity_poly.entity_id
_entity_poly.type
_entity_poly.pdbx_seq_one_letter_code
_entity_poly.pdbx_strand_id
1 'polypeptide(L)'
;MLASKCFSIFSVGYGLLIFIILISAGSFAVPASAKDRIALKSEVPGLKITRLAKLPEVPDSDSSGAPSCGVLPETKSAGGKIASDLGWGVTGEAKLGPYEAVSFAGEFDQATGSACAIDQGNIALFDGSNLLALIYAEKNSKLTIGRITAVTDHLRILDGDLVQMPIGEIKLEGGDVEVKPLAAEEQVCDGKAVVPNVYGKPITEARQAIIAKGWEPFQSPSPSYPDPFGDSIRKMGVVETTDCAGTGFAYCSYFYRKGDMELDVSSFGDGTPTVSDYDTVCERSKWHKAQ
;
A
#
# COMPACT_ATOMS: atom_id res chain seq x y z
N MET A 1 24.84 -97.19 3.40
CA MET A 1 26.22 -96.75 3.10
C MET A 1 26.43 -95.46 3.89
N LEU A 2 26.88 -95.54 5.15
CA LEU A 2 28.29 -95.48 5.59
C LEU A 2 28.95 -94.14 5.16
N ALA A 3 29.50 -93.26 6.01
CA ALA A 3 29.82 -93.25 7.44
C ALA A 3 30.06 -91.79 7.88
N SER A 4 29.56 -91.33 9.03
CA SER A 4 30.25 -91.09 10.32
C SER A 4 31.69 -90.53 10.31
N LYS A 5 31.89 -89.39 11.01
CA LYS A 5 32.91 -89.13 12.06
C LYS A 5 32.58 -87.80 12.80
N CYS A 6 32.09 -87.87 14.04
CA CYS A 6 32.77 -87.59 15.35
C CYS A 6 33.17 -86.10 15.59
N PHE A 7 32.44 -85.37 16.45
CA PHE A 7 32.60 -85.17 17.91
C PHE A 7 33.78 -84.25 18.33
N SER A 8 33.48 -83.08 18.91
CA SER A 8 33.71 -82.82 20.36
C SER A 8 33.49 -81.36 20.78
N ILE A 9 33.04 -81.25 22.03
CA ILE A 9 32.59 -80.11 22.82
C ILE A 9 33.77 -79.24 23.29
N PHE A 10 33.61 -77.92 23.35
CA PHE A 10 34.18 -77.08 24.42
C PHE A 10 33.24 -75.91 24.77
N SER A 11 32.89 -75.87 26.05
CA SER A 11 32.27 -74.75 26.75
C SER A 11 33.30 -73.62 26.90
N VAL A 12 32.85 -72.35 26.98
CA VAL A 12 33.40 -71.26 27.84
C VAL A 12 32.85 -69.91 27.37
N GLY A 13 32.36 -69.11 28.33
CA GLY A 13 32.58 -67.67 28.30
C GLY A 13 31.36 -66.79 28.05
N TYR A 14 30.64 -66.49 29.13
CA TYR A 14 29.86 -65.26 29.25
C TYR A 14 30.70 -64.05 28.82
N GLY A 15 30.21 -63.31 27.82
CA GLY A 15 30.72 -62.01 27.43
C GLY A 15 29.55 -61.11 27.06
N LEU A 16 28.88 -60.56 28.09
CA LEU A 16 27.84 -59.56 27.95
C LEU A 16 28.46 -58.26 27.39
N LEU A 17 28.46 -58.10 26.07
CA LEU A 17 28.85 -56.86 25.40
C LEU A 17 27.70 -55.87 25.51
N ILE A 18 27.74 -55.03 26.55
CA ILE A 18 26.90 -53.84 26.66
C ILE A 18 27.43 -52.81 25.65
N PHE A 19 26.77 -52.70 24.50
CA PHE A 19 26.95 -51.59 23.58
C PHE A 19 26.22 -50.37 24.16
N ILE A 20 26.96 -49.48 24.84
CA ILE A 20 26.46 -48.16 25.22
C ILE A 20 26.38 -47.33 23.93
N ILE A 21 25.17 -47.21 23.37
CA ILE A 21 24.89 -46.26 22.30
C ILE A 21 24.83 -44.87 22.96
N LEU A 22 25.93 -44.13 22.84
CA LEU A 22 25.96 -42.68 23.08
C LEU A 22 25.10 -42.02 22.01
N ILE A 23 23.83 -41.77 22.33
CA ILE A 23 22.99 -40.85 21.56
C ILE A 23 23.54 -39.45 21.82
N SER A 24 24.44 -39.00 20.95
CA SER A 24 24.76 -37.59 20.83
C SER A 24 23.46 -36.88 20.47
N ALA A 25 22.88 -36.19 21.44
CA ALA A 25 21.83 -35.20 21.22
C ALA A 25 22.45 -34.07 20.38
N GLY A 26 22.51 -34.28 19.06
CA GLY A 26 22.75 -33.21 18.12
C GLY A 26 21.58 -32.25 18.27
N SER A 27 21.85 -31.05 18.78
CA SER A 27 20.94 -29.93 18.67
C SER A 27 20.66 -29.70 17.19
N PHE A 28 19.56 -30.25 16.68
CA PHE A 28 19.00 -29.82 15.41
C PHE A 28 18.53 -28.39 15.63
N ALA A 29 19.36 -27.42 15.26
CA ALA A 29 18.89 -26.08 15.03
C ALA A 29 17.81 -26.18 13.95
N VAL A 30 16.55 -26.00 14.35
CA VAL A 30 15.45 -25.88 13.40
C VAL A 30 15.83 -24.75 12.45
N PRO A 31 15.94 -24.99 11.13
CA PRO A 31 16.26 -23.93 10.21
C PRO A 31 15.20 -22.83 10.37
N ALA A 32 15.64 -21.61 10.66
CA ALA A 32 14.76 -20.45 10.69
C ALA A 32 13.90 -20.45 9.41
N SER A 33 12.58 -20.30 9.57
CA SER A 33 11.65 -20.32 8.46
C SER A 33 12.12 -19.33 7.40
N ALA A 34 11.97 -19.63 6.11
CA ALA A 34 12.32 -18.69 5.04
C ALA A 34 11.65 -17.31 5.26
N LYS A 35 10.50 -17.27 5.95
CA LYS A 35 9.75 -16.07 6.32
C LYS A 35 10.43 -15.21 7.40
N ASP A 36 11.23 -15.82 8.27
CA ASP A 36 12.01 -15.12 9.32
C ASP A 36 13.25 -14.42 8.75
N ARG A 37 13.57 -14.68 7.47
CA ARG A 37 14.74 -14.14 6.77
C ARG A 37 14.43 -12.97 5.84
N ILE A 38 13.16 -12.63 5.65
CA ILE A 38 12.74 -11.45 4.86
C ILE A 38 13.20 -10.20 5.60
N ALA A 39 13.99 -9.36 4.93
CA ALA A 39 14.37 -8.07 5.46
C ALA A 39 13.18 -7.10 5.37
N LEU A 40 13.02 -6.29 6.41
CA LEU A 40 12.01 -5.26 6.51
C LEU A 40 12.72 -3.92 6.65
N LYS A 41 12.41 -2.97 5.77
CA LYS A 41 13.05 -1.65 5.79
C LYS A 41 12.02 -0.55 5.53
N SER A 42 12.16 0.55 6.25
CA SER A 42 11.44 1.80 5.95
C SER A 42 12.44 2.92 5.73
N GLU A 43 12.30 3.61 4.60
CA GLU A 43 13.05 4.81 4.22
C GLU A 43 12.18 6.07 4.27
N VAL A 44 10.88 5.94 4.55
CA VAL A 44 9.97 7.08 4.73
C VAL A 44 10.15 7.64 6.14
N PRO A 45 10.60 8.90 6.30
CA PRO A 45 10.74 9.51 7.61
C PRO A 45 9.41 9.50 8.38
N GLY A 46 9.42 9.01 9.62
CA GLY A 46 8.23 8.94 10.46
C GLY A 46 7.36 7.69 10.26
N LEU A 47 7.69 6.80 9.30
CA LEU A 47 7.09 5.46 9.20
C LEU A 47 8.08 4.38 9.62
N LYS A 48 7.59 3.37 10.35
CA LYS A 48 8.34 2.17 10.73
C LYS A 48 7.68 0.93 10.18
N ILE A 49 8.49 -0.10 9.96
CA ILE A 49 8.05 -1.46 9.68
C ILE A 49 8.70 -2.39 10.69
N THR A 50 7.89 -3.22 11.35
CA THR A 50 8.34 -4.12 12.41
C THR A 50 7.74 -5.50 12.23
N ARG A 51 8.54 -6.53 12.51
CA ARG A 51 8.08 -7.92 12.54
C ARG A 51 7.26 -8.16 13.81
N LEU A 52 6.03 -8.65 13.65
CA LEU A 52 5.12 -8.98 14.75
C LEU A 52 4.46 -10.33 14.49
N ALA A 53 4.21 -11.08 15.57
CA ALA A 53 3.50 -12.36 15.50
C ALA A 53 1.97 -12.20 15.65
N LYS A 54 1.52 -11.08 16.22
CA LYS A 54 0.11 -10.74 16.41
C LYS A 54 -0.10 -9.24 16.24
N LEU A 55 -1.30 -8.85 15.84
CA LEU A 55 -1.69 -7.44 15.79
C LEU A 55 -1.76 -6.86 17.22
N PRO A 56 -1.50 -5.55 17.36
CA PRO A 56 -1.78 -4.86 18.61
C PRO A 56 -3.29 -4.84 18.90
N GLU A 57 -3.63 -4.63 20.17
CA GLU A 57 -4.99 -4.33 20.59
C GLU A 57 -5.43 -2.98 20.01
N VAL A 58 -6.71 -2.87 19.67
CA VAL A 58 -7.31 -1.60 19.24
C VAL A 58 -7.23 -0.63 20.42
N PRO A 59 -6.75 0.61 20.24
CA PRO A 59 -6.83 1.61 21.28
C PRO A 59 -8.29 1.88 21.66
N ASP A 60 -8.54 2.30 22.90
CA ASP A 60 -9.88 2.70 23.32
C ASP A 60 -10.35 3.87 22.44
N SER A 61 -11.30 3.60 21.54
CA SER A 61 -11.93 4.62 20.70
C SER A 61 -13.44 4.37 20.61
N ASP A 62 -14.21 5.45 20.73
CA ASP A 62 -15.66 5.42 20.58
C ASP A 62 -16.09 5.40 19.09
N SER A 63 -15.13 5.48 18.15
CA SER A 63 -15.37 5.64 16.71
C SER A 63 -14.92 4.47 15.83
N SER A 64 -14.55 3.33 16.43
CA SER A 64 -14.19 2.12 15.67
C SER A 64 -15.34 1.65 14.76
N GLY A 65 -15.10 1.63 13.44
CA GLY A 65 -16.00 1.01 12.47
C GLY A 65 -17.00 1.92 11.73
N ALA A 66 -16.62 3.15 11.38
CA ALA A 66 -17.48 4.08 10.60
C ALA A 66 -17.52 3.74 9.08
N PRO A 67 -18.61 3.15 8.52
CA PRO A 67 -18.64 2.79 7.10
C PRO A 67 -18.64 4.00 6.16
N SER A 68 -19.13 5.15 6.64
CA SER A 68 -19.06 6.45 5.94
C SER A 68 -17.62 6.92 5.69
N CYS A 69 -16.65 6.38 6.43
CA CYS A 69 -15.23 6.69 6.32
C CYS A 69 -14.45 5.67 5.49
N GLY A 70 -15.14 4.90 4.66
CA GLY A 70 -14.50 3.92 3.76
C GLY A 70 -14.01 2.66 4.48
N VAL A 71 -14.47 2.43 5.72
CA VAL A 71 -14.31 1.12 6.37
C VAL A 71 -15.05 0.08 5.54
N LEU A 72 -14.33 -0.99 5.18
CA LEU A 72 -14.88 -2.06 4.36
C LEU A 72 -16.00 -2.76 5.14
N PRO A 73 -17.23 -2.82 4.59
CA PRO A 73 -18.33 -3.50 5.26
C PRO A 73 -18.12 -5.02 5.33
N GLU A 74 -17.28 -5.56 4.45
CA GLU A 74 -16.89 -6.97 4.44
C GLU A 74 -15.41 -7.08 4.04
N THR A 75 -14.67 -7.89 4.80
CA THR A 75 -13.26 -8.21 4.55
C THR A 75 -13.16 -9.50 3.73
N LYS A 76 -12.44 -9.46 2.63
CA LYS A 76 -12.26 -10.64 1.74
C LYS A 76 -11.07 -11.47 2.20
N SER A 77 -10.06 -10.78 2.70
CA SER A 77 -8.76 -11.30 3.09
C SER A 77 -8.83 -12.04 4.42
N ALA A 78 -7.87 -12.94 4.68
CA ALA A 78 -7.76 -13.61 5.98
C ALA A 78 -7.20 -12.63 7.03
N GLY A 79 -6.23 -11.80 6.63
CA GLY A 79 -5.70 -10.72 7.46
C GLY A 79 -6.74 -9.66 7.82
N GLY A 80 -7.62 -9.29 6.88
CA GLY A 80 -8.72 -8.36 7.12
C GLY A 80 -9.72 -8.89 8.12
N LYS A 81 -10.07 -10.18 8.06
CA LYS A 81 -10.89 -10.84 9.09
C LYS A 81 -10.22 -10.77 10.45
N ILE A 82 -8.93 -11.10 10.54
CA ILE A 82 -8.17 -11.02 11.81
C ILE A 82 -8.19 -9.60 12.39
N ALA A 83 -7.97 -8.58 11.57
CA ALA A 83 -8.01 -7.18 12.02
C ALA A 83 -9.43 -6.78 12.47
N SER A 84 -10.45 -7.10 11.68
CA SER A 84 -11.85 -6.80 11.99
C SER A 84 -12.34 -7.52 13.25
N ASP A 85 -11.96 -8.79 13.46
CA ASP A 85 -12.33 -9.59 14.63
C ASP A 85 -11.74 -9.02 15.93
N LEU A 86 -10.62 -8.29 15.83
CA LEU A 86 -10.02 -7.56 16.94
C LEU A 86 -10.66 -6.17 17.17
N GLY A 87 -11.58 -5.74 16.30
CA GLY A 87 -12.28 -4.45 16.39
C GLY A 87 -11.68 -3.32 15.55
N TRP A 88 -10.68 -3.60 14.71
CA TRP A 88 -10.10 -2.59 13.83
C TRP A 88 -11.01 -2.28 12.63
N GLY A 89 -11.10 -1.01 12.24
CA GLY A 89 -11.77 -0.62 10.99
C GLY A 89 -10.85 -0.86 9.80
N VAL A 90 -11.12 -1.88 8.97
CA VAL A 90 -10.32 -2.19 7.77
C VAL A 90 -10.63 -1.19 6.66
N THR A 91 -9.62 -0.52 6.11
CA THR A 91 -9.76 0.55 5.10
C THR A 91 -9.26 0.16 3.70
N GLY A 92 -8.58 -0.99 3.59
CA GLY A 92 -8.05 -1.48 2.33
C GLY A 92 -7.45 -2.88 2.45
N GLU A 93 -7.60 -3.66 1.38
CA GLU A 93 -7.03 -4.99 1.23
C GLU A 93 -6.42 -5.08 -0.18
N ALA A 94 -5.15 -5.50 -0.28
CA ALA A 94 -4.47 -5.64 -1.56
C ALA A 94 -3.44 -6.76 -1.54
N LYS A 95 -3.09 -7.28 -2.72
CA LYS A 95 -1.99 -8.24 -2.87
C LYS A 95 -0.67 -7.49 -3.11
N LEU A 96 0.39 -8.00 -2.51
CA LEU A 96 1.77 -7.60 -2.77
C LEU A 96 2.60 -8.87 -2.94
N GLY A 97 2.77 -9.31 -4.19
CA GLY A 97 3.36 -10.61 -4.51
C GLY A 97 2.64 -11.74 -3.76
N PRO A 98 3.34 -12.56 -2.94
CA PRO A 98 2.72 -13.64 -2.18
C PRO A 98 1.97 -13.15 -0.93
N TYR A 99 2.13 -11.89 -0.54
CA TYR A 99 1.58 -11.35 0.69
C TYR A 99 0.23 -10.66 0.46
N GLU A 100 -0.50 -10.57 1.55
CA GLU A 100 -1.74 -9.81 1.65
C GLU A 100 -1.51 -8.62 2.56
N ALA A 101 -1.65 -7.42 2.01
CA ALA A 101 -1.57 -6.18 2.74
C ALA A 101 -2.97 -5.75 3.16
N VAL A 102 -3.10 -5.34 4.41
CA VAL A 102 -4.36 -4.91 5.01
C VAL A 102 -4.10 -3.58 5.72
N SER A 103 -4.70 -2.49 5.25
CA SER A 103 -4.72 -1.23 5.99
C SER A 103 -5.94 -1.18 6.90
N PHE A 104 -5.74 -0.68 8.12
CA PHE A 104 -6.80 -0.59 9.12
C PHE A 104 -6.48 0.51 10.13
N ALA A 105 -7.50 1.05 10.78
CA ALA A 105 -7.38 2.17 11.70
C ALA A 105 -8.31 2.02 12.91
N GLY A 106 -7.93 2.68 14.00
CA GLY A 106 -8.65 2.66 15.28
C GLY A 106 -9.61 3.82 15.43
N GLU A 107 -9.40 4.94 14.74
CA GLU A 107 -10.13 6.18 14.96
C GLU A 107 -10.57 6.82 13.64
N PHE A 108 -11.82 7.28 13.61
CA PHE A 108 -12.47 7.84 12.42
C PHE A 108 -13.31 9.06 12.80
N ASP A 109 -12.96 10.21 12.22
CA ASP A 109 -13.66 11.47 12.41
C ASP A 109 -14.33 11.90 11.10
N GLN A 110 -15.66 11.75 11.05
CA GLN A 110 -16.42 12.13 9.87
C GLN A 110 -16.53 13.65 9.73
N ALA A 111 -16.18 14.15 8.54
CA ALA A 111 -16.39 15.53 8.14
C ALA A 111 -17.60 15.64 7.19
N THR A 112 -17.70 16.76 6.47
CA THR A 112 -18.83 17.00 5.55
C THR A 112 -18.77 16.01 4.39
N GLY A 113 -19.90 15.36 4.09
CA GLY A 113 -20.00 14.37 3.02
C GLY A 113 -19.34 13.03 3.40
N SER A 114 -18.53 12.51 2.49
CA SER A 114 -17.78 11.25 2.66
C SER A 114 -16.32 11.47 3.07
N ALA A 115 -15.91 12.70 3.36
CA ALA A 115 -14.57 12.99 3.85
C ALA A 115 -14.46 12.57 5.32
N CYS A 116 -13.37 11.88 5.67
CA CYS A 116 -13.08 11.51 7.04
C CYS A 116 -11.60 11.68 7.34
N ALA A 117 -11.30 12.15 8.54
CA ALA A 117 -9.98 12.01 9.10
C ALA A 117 -9.87 10.62 9.72
N ILE A 118 -8.74 9.96 9.51
CA ILE A 118 -8.43 8.61 9.96
C ILE A 118 -7.15 8.68 10.79
N ASP A 119 -7.22 8.22 12.02
CA ASP A 119 -6.06 8.16 12.91
C ASP A 119 -5.85 6.75 13.47
N GLN A 120 -4.70 6.54 14.09
CA GLN A 120 -4.27 5.25 14.62
C GLN A 120 -4.20 4.18 13.52
N GLY A 121 -3.83 4.62 12.31
CA GLY A 121 -3.73 3.80 11.13
C GLY A 121 -2.49 2.94 11.08
N ASN A 122 -2.66 1.74 10.53
CA ASN A 122 -1.63 0.73 10.38
C ASN A 122 -1.80 -0.02 9.06
N ILE A 123 -0.72 -0.70 8.63
CA ILE A 123 -0.78 -1.65 7.52
C ILE A 123 -0.10 -2.94 7.97
N ALA A 124 -0.84 -4.04 7.96
CA ALA A 124 -0.29 -5.36 8.23
C ALA A 124 -0.02 -6.10 6.93
N LEU A 125 1.11 -6.80 6.89
CA LEU A 125 1.44 -7.76 5.84
C LEU A 125 1.24 -9.17 6.38
N PHE A 126 0.47 -9.97 5.65
CA PHE A 126 0.15 -11.34 6.00
C PHE A 126 0.64 -12.32 4.94
N ASP A 127 1.03 -13.50 5.41
CA ASP A 127 1.22 -14.70 4.60
C ASP A 127 0.16 -15.72 5.01
N GLY A 128 -0.93 -15.74 4.24
CA GLY A 128 -2.18 -16.39 4.64
C GLY A 128 -2.74 -15.72 5.90
N SER A 129 -2.90 -16.49 6.97
CA SER A 129 -3.34 -15.98 8.28
C SER A 129 -2.19 -15.58 9.22
N ASN A 130 -0.94 -15.73 8.79
CA ASN A 130 0.23 -15.42 9.62
C ASN A 130 0.63 -13.97 9.43
N LEU A 131 0.67 -13.20 10.52
CA LEU A 131 1.22 -11.85 10.49
C LEU A 131 2.73 -11.90 10.24
N LEU A 132 3.20 -11.15 9.25
CA LEU A 132 4.61 -11.00 8.92
C LEU A 132 5.17 -9.70 9.49
N ALA A 133 4.49 -8.59 9.22
CA ALA A 133 4.97 -7.26 9.58
C ALA A 133 3.81 -6.28 9.80
N LEU A 134 4.10 -5.22 10.55
CA LEU A 134 3.23 -4.07 10.76
C LEU A 134 3.98 -2.80 10.38
N ILE A 135 3.36 -1.99 9.53
CA ILE A 135 3.78 -0.65 9.16
C ILE A 135 2.90 0.34 9.92
N TYR A 136 3.53 1.33 10.56
CA TYR A 136 2.85 2.30 11.41
C TYR A 136 3.62 3.62 11.44
N ALA A 137 2.92 4.71 11.77
CA ALA A 137 3.55 5.99 12.02
C ALA A 137 4.18 6.04 13.43
N GLU A 138 5.38 6.62 13.55
CA GLU A 138 6.01 6.81 14.85
C GLU A 138 5.21 7.77 15.74
N LYS A 139 5.25 7.57 17.06
CA LYS A 139 4.48 8.37 18.04
C LYS A 139 4.66 9.88 17.92
N ASN A 140 5.82 10.35 17.46
CA ASN A 140 6.11 11.79 17.29
C ASN A 140 6.08 12.23 15.82
N SER A 141 5.64 11.35 14.91
CA SER A 141 5.44 11.67 13.51
C SER A 141 4.21 12.55 13.35
N LYS A 142 4.20 13.36 12.29
CA LYS A 142 2.99 14.05 11.82
C LYS A 142 2.21 13.24 10.79
N LEU A 143 2.77 12.11 10.34
CA LEU A 143 2.11 11.25 9.37
C LEU A 143 1.03 10.43 10.06
N THR A 144 -0.10 10.30 9.38
CA THR A 144 -1.15 9.32 9.66
C THR A 144 -1.18 8.31 8.52
N ILE A 145 -1.87 7.18 8.72
CA ILE A 145 -2.10 6.18 7.67
C ILE A 145 -3.61 6.04 7.53
N GLY A 146 -4.16 6.37 6.37
CA GLY A 146 -5.58 6.19 6.11
C GLY A 146 -5.83 4.83 5.48
N ARG A 147 -5.20 4.58 4.33
CA ARG A 147 -5.41 3.35 3.57
C ARG A 147 -4.27 3.00 2.61
N ILE A 148 -4.36 1.81 2.02
CA ILE A 148 -3.55 1.42 0.87
C ILE A 148 -4.36 1.41 -0.42
N THR A 149 -3.69 1.72 -1.53
CA THR A 149 -4.17 1.47 -2.89
C THR A 149 -3.17 0.63 -3.66
N ALA A 150 -3.67 -0.22 -4.56
CA ALA A 150 -2.82 -1.06 -5.40
C ALA A 150 -2.38 -0.31 -6.66
N VAL A 151 -1.08 -0.36 -6.94
CA VAL A 151 -0.48 0.01 -8.22
C VAL A 151 0.12 -1.27 -8.82
N THR A 152 0.41 -1.29 -10.13
CA THR A 152 0.78 -2.51 -10.88
C THR A 152 1.82 -3.39 -10.18
N ASP A 153 2.87 -2.80 -9.60
CA ASP A 153 4.00 -3.52 -8.99
C ASP A 153 4.25 -3.16 -7.51
N HIS A 154 3.43 -2.30 -6.92
CA HIS A 154 3.61 -1.81 -5.55
C HIS A 154 2.28 -1.39 -4.92
N LEU A 155 2.31 -1.11 -3.61
CA LEU A 155 1.18 -0.49 -2.92
C LEU A 155 1.52 0.94 -2.58
N ARG A 156 0.54 1.84 -2.71
CA ARG A 156 0.67 3.24 -2.28
C ARG A 156 0.01 3.39 -0.92
N ILE A 157 0.72 4.05 0.00
CA ILE A 157 0.23 4.39 1.33
C ILE A 157 -0.35 5.80 1.25
N LEU A 158 -1.65 5.93 1.55
CA LEU A 158 -2.31 7.21 1.70
C LEU A 158 -2.38 7.58 3.19
N ASP A 159 -2.22 8.86 3.49
CA ASP A 159 -2.44 9.39 4.83
C ASP A 159 -3.93 9.36 5.21
N GLY A 160 -4.19 9.71 6.46
CA GLY A 160 -5.53 9.76 7.04
C GLY A 160 -6.13 11.16 7.05
N ASP A 161 -5.63 12.11 6.26
CA ASP A 161 -6.21 13.44 6.21
C ASP A 161 -7.54 13.45 5.43
N LEU A 162 -8.30 14.54 5.52
CA LEU A 162 -9.60 14.69 4.84
C LEU A 162 -9.47 14.56 3.31
N VAL A 163 -8.36 15.05 2.77
CA VAL A 163 -7.94 14.82 1.38
C VAL A 163 -6.73 13.92 1.47
N GLN A 164 -6.96 12.62 1.32
CA GLN A 164 -5.92 11.62 1.54
C GLN A 164 -4.83 11.75 0.48
N MET A 165 -3.60 11.98 0.93
CA MET A 165 -2.44 12.15 0.07
C MET A 165 -1.50 10.95 0.18
N PRO A 166 -0.80 10.59 -0.90
CA PRO A 166 0.19 9.54 -0.81
C PRO A 166 1.42 10.01 -0.03
N ILE A 167 1.91 9.15 0.86
CA ILE A 167 3.03 9.43 1.76
C ILE A 167 4.18 8.43 1.62
N GLY A 168 3.96 7.32 0.91
CA GLY A 168 4.98 6.31 0.66
C GLY A 168 4.47 5.15 -0.18
N GLU A 169 5.36 4.22 -0.50
CA GLU A 169 5.09 3.04 -1.30
C GLU A 169 5.63 1.79 -0.60
N ILE A 170 4.93 0.67 -0.71
CA ILE A 170 5.39 -0.64 -0.23
C ILE A 170 5.76 -1.48 -1.45
N LYS A 171 7.02 -1.93 -1.51
CA LYS A 171 7.58 -2.70 -2.62
C LYS A 171 8.18 -4.02 -2.15
N LEU A 172 8.23 -4.98 -3.08
CA LEU A 172 9.03 -6.19 -2.94
C LEU A 172 10.30 -6.07 -3.76
N GLU A 173 11.43 -6.13 -3.08
CA GLU A 173 12.76 -5.98 -3.69
C GLU A 173 13.58 -7.22 -3.35
N GLY A 174 13.80 -8.10 -4.34
CA GLY A 174 14.48 -9.38 -4.09
C GLY A 174 13.76 -10.31 -3.08
N GLY A 175 12.48 -10.06 -2.82
CA GLY A 175 11.67 -10.77 -1.81
C GLY A 175 11.60 -10.06 -0.45
N ASP A 176 12.41 -9.04 -0.23
CA ASP A 176 12.38 -8.17 0.94
C ASP A 176 11.27 -7.12 0.83
N VAL A 177 10.75 -6.67 1.97
CA VAL A 177 9.72 -5.63 2.02
C VAL A 177 10.37 -4.30 2.33
N GLU A 178 10.20 -3.36 1.40
CA GLU A 178 10.70 -1.99 1.56
C GLU A 178 9.55 -0.98 1.51
N VAL A 179 9.49 -0.12 2.52
CA VAL A 179 8.64 1.08 2.54
C VAL A 179 9.48 2.26 2.07
N LYS A 180 9.21 2.77 0.87
CA LYS A 180 9.99 3.82 0.21
C LYS A 180 9.21 5.13 0.12
N PRO A 181 9.89 6.28 0.05
CA PRO A 181 9.26 7.51 -0.42
C PRO A 181 8.61 7.29 -1.80
N LEU A 182 7.63 8.14 -2.12
CA LEU A 182 7.05 8.15 -3.47
C LEU A 182 8.15 8.29 -4.52
N ALA A 183 8.01 7.55 -5.62
CA ALA A 183 8.92 7.70 -6.74
C ALA A 183 8.93 9.17 -7.22
N ALA A 184 10.09 9.66 -7.67
CA ALA A 184 10.17 10.99 -8.25
C ALA A 184 9.38 11.09 -9.57
N GLU A 185 9.25 9.96 -10.26
CA GLU A 185 8.57 9.81 -11.55
C GLU A 185 7.97 8.41 -11.63
N GLU A 186 6.80 8.31 -12.26
CA GLU A 186 6.10 7.05 -12.49
C GLU A 186 6.04 6.74 -13.99
N GLN A 187 6.30 5.48 -14.34
CA GLN A 187 6.14 4.97 -15.69
C GLN A 187 4.69 4.53 -15.88
N VAL A 188 4.03 5.08 -16.89
CA VAL A 188 2.62 4.81 -17.16
C VAL A 188 2.43 4.23 -18.56
N CYS A 189 1.31 3.53 -18.75
CA CYS A 189 0.96 2.93 -20.04
C CYS A 189 2.06 2.03 -20.62
N ASP A 190 2.50 1.05 -19.83
CA ASP A 190 3.59 0.12 -20.18
C ASP A 190 4.92 0.82 -20.49
N GLY A 191 5.21 1.92 -19.77
CA GLY A 191 6.43 2.71 -19.94
C GLY A 191 6.46 3.59 -21.18
N LYS A 192 5.31 3.81 -21.84
CA LYS A 192 5.22 4.72 -23.01
C LYS A 192 5.24 6.19 -22.61
N ALA A 193 4.89 6.51 -21.36
CA ALA A 193 4.97 7.85 -20.84
C ALA A 193 5.43 7.87 -19.38
N VAL A 194 5.81 9.06 -18.94
CA VAL A 194 6.30 9.32 -17.60
C VAL A 194 5.47 10.44 -17.00
N VAL A 195 5.00 10.24 -15.77
CA VAL A 195 4.34 11.27 -14.96
C VAL A 195 5.29 11.66 -13.84
N PRO A 196 5.67 12.94 -13.71
CA PRO A 196 6.47 13.37 -12.58
C PRO A 196 5.63 13.35 -11.31
N ASN A 197 6.26 13.14 -10.15
CA ASN A 197 5.55 13.25 -8.89
C ASN A 197 5.13 14.70 -8.64
N VAL A 198 3.83 14.93 -8.77
CA VAL A 198 3.18 16.24 -8.62
C VAL A 198 2.34 16.37 -7.36
N TYR A 199 2.20 15.29 -6.57
CA TYR A 199 1.43 15.30 -5.34
C TYR A 199 1.91 16.41 -4.39
N GLY A 200 0.95 17.14 -3.82
CA GLY A 200 1.23 18.23 -2.88
C GLY A 200 1.81 19.50 -3.51
N LYS A 201 1.99 19.54 -4.84
CA LYS A 201 2.48 20.75 -5.53
C LYS A 201 1.32 21.67 -5.91
N PRO A 202 1.53 22.99 -5.93
CA PRO A 202 0.60 23.92 -6.57
C PRO A 202 0.40 23.53 -8.04
N ILE A 203 -0.83 23.64 -8.56
CA ILE A 203 -1.15 23.25 -9.94
C ILE A 203 -0.29 23.97 -11.00
N THR A 204 0.11 25.22 -10.71
CA THR A 204 0.98 26.01 -11.57
C THR A 204 2.39 25.45 -11.67
N GLU A 205 2.91 24.79 -10.63
CA GLU A 205 4.19 24.08 -10.67
C GLU A 205 4.04 22.69 -11.28
N ALA A 206 2.97 21.97 -10.91
CA ALA A 206 2.66 20.64 -11.42
C ALA A 206 2.55 20.64 -12.95
N ARG A 207 1.82 21.60 -13.53
CA ARG A 207 1.69 21.70 -15.01
C ARG A 207 3.04 21.85 -15.70
N GLN A 208 3.96 22.62 -15.13
CA GLN A 208 5.26 22.84 -15.76
C GLN A 208 6.07 21.54 -15.77
N ALA A 209 6.03 20.79 -14.67
CA ALA A 209 6.67 19.47 -14.60
C ALA A 209 6.04 18.48 -15.61
N ILE A 210 4.71 18.44 -15.70
CA ILE A 210 3.97 17.57 -16.61
C ILE A 210 4.28 17.91 -18.08
N ILE A 211 4.23 19.19 -18.45
CA ILE A 211 4.57 19.67 -19.80
C ILE A 211 6.02 19.36 -20.14
N ALA A 212 6.95 19.50 -19.18
CA ALA A 212 8.36 19.14 -19.38
C ALA A 212 8.57 17.64 -19.68
N LYS A 213 7.60 16.77 -19.32
CA LYS A 213 7.58 15.35 -19.70
C LYS A 213 6.86 15.07 -21.03
N GLY A 214 6.50 16.12 -21.77
CA GLY A 214 5.91 16.04 -23.10
C GLY A 214 4.41 15.73 -23.10
N TRP A 215 3.72 15.98 -22.00
CA TRP A 215 2.27 15.97 -21.94
C TRP A 215 1.72 17.32 -22.40
N GLU A 216 0.75 17.31 -23.30
CA GLU A 216 0.15 18.50 -23.88
C GLU A 216 -1.12 18.87 -23.11
N PRO A 217 -1.25 20.12 -22.61
CA PRO A 217 -2.48 20.57 -21.94
C PRO A 217 -3.70 20.42 -22.86
N PHE A 218 -4.74 19.73 -22.38
CA PHE A 218 -6.00 19.62 -23.10
C PHE A 218 -6.96 20.72 -22.65
N GLN A 219 -7.18 21.69 -23.53
CA GLN A 219 -8.17 22.74 -23.28
C GLN A 219 -9.58 22.22 -23.61
N SER A 220 -10.33 21.86 -22.57
CA SER A 220 -11.76 21.56 -22.71
C SER A 220 -12.53 22.80 -23.18
N PRO A 221 -13.63 22.63 -23.93
CA PRO A 221 -14.60 23.69 -24.16
C PRO A 221 -15.06 24.28 -22.83
N SER A 222 -15.44 25.56 -22.84
CA SER A 222 -16.02 26.18 -21.64
C SER A 222 -17.28 25.41 -21.21
N PRO A 223 -17.43 25.12 -19.91
CA PRO A 223 -18.62 24.43 -19.43
C PRO A 223 -19.89 25.25 -19.75
N SER A 224 -21.00 24.56 -19.97
CA SER A 224 -22.31 25.21 -20.23
C SER A 224 -22.91 25.85 -18.98
N TYR A 225 -22.32 25.64 -17.80
CA TYR A 225 -22.71 26.21 -16.52
C TYR A 225 -21.66 27.23 -16.01
N PRO A 226 -22.05 28.17 -15.14
CA PRO A 226 -21.08 29.08 -14.53
C PRO A 226 -20.05 28.33 -13.68
N ASP A 227 -18.78 28.46 -14.04
CA ASP A 227 -17.62 27.95 -13.31
C ASP A 227 -16.65 29.09 -13.00
N PRO A 228 -16.99 30.00 -12.05
CA PRO A 228 -16.17 31.17 -11.76
C PRO A 228 -14.79 30.78 -11.20
N PHE A 229 -14.69 29.63 -10.53
CA PHE A 229 -13.43 29.16 -9.95
C PHE A 229 -12.49 28.64 -11.03
N GLY A 230 -12.94 27.72 -11.88
CA GLY A 230 -12.13 27.26 -13.01
C GLY A 230 -11.85 28.40 -14.00
N ASP A 231 -12.76 29.35 -14.19
CA ASP A 231 -12.50 30.56 -14.99
C ASP A 231 -11.35 31.39 -14.42
N SER A 232 -11.26 31.52 -13.09
CA SER A 232 -10.16 32.22 -12.44
C SER A 232 -8.82 31.51 -12.69
N ILE A 233 -8.81 30.18 -12.61
CA ILE A 233 -7.61 29.36 -12.84
C ILE A 233 -7.18 29.39 -14.31
N ARG A 234 -8.13 29.32 -15.25
CA ARG A 234 -7.88 29.50 -16.70
C ARG A 234 -7.30 30.88 -17.00
N LYS A 235 -7.78 31.95 -16.35
CA LYS A 235 -7.23 33.32 -16.47
C LYS A 235 -5.80 33.44 -15.96
N MET A 236 -5.37 32.58 -15.03
CA MET A 236 -3.96 32.46 -14.61
C MET A 236 -3.10 31.69 -15.63
N GLY A 237 -3.67 31.21 -16.73
CA GLY A 237 -2.99 30.55 -17.83
C GLY A 237 -3.01 29.03 -17.79
N VAL A 238 -3.69 28.42 -16.81
CA VAL A 238 -3.89 26.96 -16.70
C VAL A 238 -5.10 26.55 -17.54
N VAL A 239 -4.91 26.52 -18.86
CA VAL A 239 -5.96 26.31 -19.87
C VAL A 239 -6.59 24.92 -19.84
N GLU A 240 -5.89 23.96 -19.25
CA GLU A 240 -6.31 22.56 -19.06
C GLU A 240 -7.38 22.35 -17.99
N THR A 241 -7.73 23.40 -17.23
CA THR A 241 -8.76 23.36 -16.19
C THR A 241 -10.13 23.12 -16.81
N THR A 242 -10.72 21.97 -16.49
CA THR A 242 -11.94 21.49 -17.16
C THR A 242 -13.19 21.64 -16.30
N ASP A 243 -13.19 21.06 -15.11
CA ASP A 243 -14.30 21.14 -14.17
C ASP A 243 -13.77 21.44 -12.78
N CYS A 244 -14.48 22.28 -12.04
CA CYS A 244 -14.17 22.64 -10.68
C CYS A 244 -15.44 22.54 -9.83
N ALA A 245 -15.45 21.60 -8.90
CA ALA A 245 -16.60 21.28 -8.08
C ALA A 245 -16.56 22.01 -6.72
N GLY A 246 -17.69 22.61 -6.36
CA GLY A 246 -17.92 23.23 -5.04
C GLY A 246 -18.28 22.20 -3.96
N THR A 247 -17.46 21.16 -3.75
CA THR A 247 -17.74 20.08 -2.79
C THR A 247 -17.34 20.41 -1.34
N GLY A 248 -16.96 21.66 -1.07
CA GLY A 248 -16.39 22.08 0.22
C GLY A 248 -14.87 21.98 0.31
N PHE A 249 -14.22 21.31 -0.66
CA PHE A 249 -12.76 21.24 -0.79
C PHE A 249 -12.23 21.93 -2.06
N ALA A 250 -13.10 22.54 -2.87
CA ALA A 250 -12.75 23.22 -4.12
C ALA A 250 -11.92 22.32 -5.06
N TYR A 251 -12.44 21.13 -5.38
CA TYR A 251 -11.74 20.23 -6.30
C TYR A 251 -11.77 20.76 -7.74
N CYS A 252 -10.70 20.52 -8.48
CA CYS A 252 -10.64 20.78 -9.92
C CYS A 252 -9.96 19.63 -10.66
N SER A 253 -10.37 19.41 -11.90
CA SER A 253 -9.78 18.44 -12.83
C SER A 253 -9.06 19.13 -13.99
N TYR A 254 -7.92 18.57 -14.37
CA TYR A 254 -7.06 19.05 -15.44
C TYR A 254 -6.64 17.88 -16.33
N PHE A 255 -6.79 18.02 -17.64
CA PHE A 255 -6.45 16.94 -18.56
C PHE A 255 -5.24 17.30 -19.42
N TYR A 256 -4.39 16.31 -19.65
CA TYR A 256 -3.25 16.40 -20.56
C TYR A 256 -3.22 15.20 -21.49
N ARG A 257 -2.69 15.34 -22.70
CA ARG A 257 -2.63 14.28 -23.70
C ARG A 257 -1.22 14.04 -24.20
N LYS A 258 -0.93 12.79 -24.55
CA LYS A 258 0.33 12.40 -25.16
C LYS A 258 0.11 11.18 -26.04
N GLY A 259 0.09 11.37 -27.37
CA GLY A 259 -0.27 10.29 -28.30
C GLY A 259 -1.69 9.78 -28.03
N ASP A 260 -1.83 8.46 -27.79
CA ASP A 260 -3.11 7.81 -27.44
C ASP A 260 -3.37 7.71 -25.93
N MET A 261 -2.62 8.47 -25.13
CA MET A 261 -2.74 8.51 -23.67
C MET A 261 -3.33 9.85 -23.20
N GLU A 262 -4.08 9.81 -22.11
CA GLU A 262 -4.58 10.99 -21.39
C GLU A 262 -4.20 10.87 -19.91
N LEU A 263 -3.82 11.99 -19.30
CA LEU A 263 -3.52 12.15 -17.89
C LEU A 263 -4.60 13.05 -17.29
N ASP A 264 -5.33 12.53 -16.31
CA ASP A 264 -6.24 13.28 -15.45
C ASP A 264 -5.47 13.68 -14.20
N VAL A 265 -5.48 14.96 -13.85
CA VAL A 265 -4.92 15.48 -12.61
C VAL A 265 -6.05 16.11 -11.82
N SER A 266 -6.14 15.79 -10.54
CA SER A 266 -7.07 16.40 -9.60
C SER A 266 -6.34 17.24 -8.57
N SER A 267 -6.91 18.38 -8.21
CA SER A 267 -6.41 19.26 -7.15
C SER A 267 -7.52 19.67 -6.19
N PHE A 268 -7.16 20.19 -5.03
CA PHE A 268 -8.08 20.76 -4.05
C PHE A 268 -7.56 22.11 -3.50
N GLY A 269 -8.47 22.86 -2.89
CA GLY A 269 -8.20 24.14 -2.23
C GLY A 269 -8.40 25.35 -3.15
N ASP A 270 -8.59 26.51 -2.53
CA ASP A 270 -8.81 27.78 -3.23
C ASP A 270 -7.50 28.45 -3.70
N GLY A 271 -7.63 29.44 -4.60
CA GLY A 271 -6.52 30.28 -5.04
C GLY A 271 -5.60 29.57 -6.02
N THR A 272 -4.51 28.98 -5.52
CA THR A 272 -3.61 28.11 -6.30
C THR A 272 -3.76 26.69 -5.78
N PRO A 273 -4.68 25.88 -6.35
CA PRO A 273 -4.98 24.56 -5.85
C PRO A 273 -3.76 23.65 -5.76
N THR A 274 -3.79 22.73 -4.80
CA THR A 274 -2.74 21.73 -4.58
C THR A 274 -3.16 20.42 -5.23
N VAL A 275 -2.28 19.81 -6.03
CA VAL A 275 -2.55 18.51 -6.66
C VAL A 275 -2.72 17.44 -5.59
N SER A 276 -3.88 16.77 -5.61
CA SER A 276 -4.21 15.66 -4.72
C SER A 276 -4.08 14.30 -5.39
N ASP A 277 -4.34 14.22 -6.69
CA ASP A 277 -4.31 12.95 -7.40
C ASP A 277 -4.01 13.07 -8.89
N TYR A 278 -3.66 11.95 -9.50
CA TYR A 278 -3.66 11.78 -10.94
C TYR A 278 -3.97 10.34 -11.35
N ASP A 279 -4.54 10.18 -12.54
CA ASP A 279 -4.76 8.88 -13.17
C ASP A 279 -4.40 8.94 -14.67
N THR A 280 -4.11 7.78 -15.26
CA THR A 280 -3.72 7.68 -16.66
C THR A 280 -4.61 6.72 -17.45
N VAL A 281 -5.10 7.22 -18.57
CA VAL A 281 -5.89 6.46 -19.52
C VAL A 281 -5.04 6.12 -20.74
N CYS A 282 -4.73 4.84 -20.89
CA CYS A 282 -3.82 4.34 -21.93
C CYS A 282 -4.50 3.95 -23.25
N GLU A 283 -5.80 4.25 -23.38
CA GLU A 283 -6.59 3.96 -24.57
C GLU A 283 -7.49 5.15 -24.92
N ARG A 284 -7.34 5.66 -26.14
CA ARG A 284 -8.09 6.81 -26.65
C ARG A 284 -9.62 6.71 -26.52
N SER A 285 -10.17 5.51 -26.60
CA SER A 285 -11.63 5.30 -26.50
C SER A 285 -12.21 5.61 -25.11
N LYS A 286 -11.34 5.65 -24.09
CA LYS A 286 -11.69 5.87 -22.68
C LYS A 286 -11.38 7.29 -22.21
N TRP A 287 -10.86 8.15 -23.08
CA TRP A 287 -10.58 9.54 -22.74
C TRP A 287 -11.83 10.27 -22.26
N HIS A 288 -11.60 11.25 -21.41
CA HIS A 288 -12.57 12.27 -21.05
C HIS A 288 -13.16 12.88 -22.32
N LYS A 289 -14.49 12.78 -22.43
CA LYS A 289 -15.24 13.41 -23.50
C LYS A 289 -15.54 14.83 -23.06
N ALA A 290 -14.95 15.81 -23.77
CA ALA A 290 -15.36 17.19 -23.65
C ALA A 290 -16.88 17.29 -23.76
N GLN A 291 -17.53 17.82 -22.72
CA GLN A 291 -18.96 18.12 -22.71
C GLN A 291 -19.24 19.44 -23.44
#